data_AF-A0A2E6QNS1-F1
#
_entry.id   AF-A0A2E6QNS1-F1
#
_cell.length_a   1.000
_cell.length_b   1.000
_cell.length_c   1.000
_cell.angle_alpha   90.00
_cell.angle_beta   90.00
_cell.angle_gamma   90.00
#
_symmetry.space_group_name_H-M   'P 1'
#
loop_
_entity.id
_entity.type
_entity.pdbx_description
1 polymer ?
#
loop_
_entity_poly.entity_id
_entity_poly.type
_entity_poly.pdbx_seq_one_letter_code
_entity_poly.pdbx_strand_id
1 'polypeptide(L)'
;MADVLIAPTRPAADRFERYYAEKLWEWIPEVYRDRDGRPEFPGNGTLRALIEIVAGQAATIRRDIDRLWDDEQIALCDDWAVAYIGDLLGTRPVSELNRRGQRVAVARTLFYRRRKGTPVVIEALIRDIGDLDGAVVEGFRRLGRT
;
A
#
# COMPACT_ATOMS: atom_id res chain seq x y z
N MET A 1 2.86 25.77 -2.79
CA MET A 1 2.48 24.46 -2.24
C MET A 1 1.42 23.88 -3.16
N ALA A 2 1.85 23.19 -4.21
CA ALA A 2 0.95 22.63 -5.20
C ALA A 2 0.29 21.38 -4.60
N ASP A 3 -1.01 21.49 -4.37
CA ASP A 3 -1.91 20.40 -4.06
C ASP A 3 -1.95 19.49 -5.31
N VAL A 4 -1.09 18.46 -5.32
CA VAL A 4 -1.17 17.39 -6.31
C VAL A 4 -2.42 16.62 -5.93
N LEU A 5 -3.55 17.05 -6.48
CA LEU A 5 -4.78 16.29 -6.55
C LEU A 5 -4.42 14.96 -7.22
N ILE A 6 -4.16 13.94 -6.40
CA ILE A 6 -4.23 12.54 -6.82
C ILE A 6 -5.66 12.40 -7.33
N ALA A 7 -5.85 12.49 -8.65
CA ALA A 7 -7.12 12.21 -9.27
C ALA A 7 -7.63 10.89 -8.67
N PRO A 8 -8.91 10.79 -8.25
CA PRO A 8 -9.40 9.55 -7.67
C PRO A 8 -9.16 8.47 -8.70
N THR A 9 -8.21 7.57 -8.40
CA THR A 9 -7.98 6.38 -9.20
C THR A 9 -9.35 5.73 -9.31
N ARG A 10 -9.80 5.46 -10.54
CA ARG A 10 -11.08 4.77 -10.74
C ARG A 10 -11.06 3.57 -9.81
N PRO A 11 -12.06 3.41 -8.92
CA PRO A 11 -12.08 2.26 -8.04
C PRO A 11 -11.98 1.01 -8.91
N ALA A 12 -11.10 0.09 -8.52
CA ALA A 12 -10.95 -1.17 -9.22
C ALA A 12 -12.34 -1.79 -9.37
N ALA A 13 -12.66 -2.33 -10.55
CA ALA A 13 -13.97 -2.95 -10.81
C ALA A 13 -14.05 -4.34 -10.15
N ASP A 14 -13.88 -4.39 -8.83
CA ASP A 14 -13.80 -5.59 -8.00
C ASP A 14 -15.16 -6.27 -7.77
N ARG A 15 -16.25 -5.51 -7.94
CA ARG A 15 -17.64 -5.96 -7.76
C ARG A 15 -17.91 -6.53 -6.35
N PHE A 16 -17.10 -6.17 -5.35
CA PHE A 16 -17.23 -6.73 -4.00
C PHE A 16 -18.59 -6.41 -3.38
N GLU A 17 -19.12 -5.21 -3.59
CA GLU A 17 -20.42 -4.79 -3.04
C GLU A 17 -21.54 -5.72 -3.51
N ARG A 18 -21.58 -6.01 -4.82
CA ARG A 18 -22.56 -6.93 -5.39
C ARG A 18 -22.32 -8.36 -4.89
N TYR A 19 -21.07 -8.81 -4.84
CA TYR A 19 -20.72 -10.14 -4.35
C TYR A 19 -21.23 -10.35 -2.91
N TYR A 20 -20.95 -9.41 -2.01
CA TYR A 20 -21.38 -9.50 -0.61
C TYR A 20 -22.89 -9.31 -0.46
N ALA A 21 -23.53 -8.44 -1.24
CA ALA A 21 -24.97 -8.27 -1.19
C ALA A 21 -25.69 -9.58 -1.52
N GLU A 22 -25.30 -10.26 -2.60
CA GLU A 22 -25.91 -11.55 -2.96
C GLU A 22 -25.55 -12.66 -1.97
N LYS A 23 -24.30 -12.71 -1.48
CA LYS A 23 -23.89 -13.72 -0.50
C LYS A 23 -24.60 -13.60 0.83
N LEU A 24 -24.71 -12.37 1.36
CA LEU A 24 -25.45 -12.12 2.59
C LEU A 24 -26.94 -12.39 2.41
N TRP A 25 -27.51 -12.04 1.25
CA TRP A 25 -28.90 -12.34 0.93
C TRP A 25 -29.17 -13.86 0.86
N GLU A 26 -28.24 -14.63 0.27
CA GLU A 26 -28.32 -16.10 0.19
C GLU A 26 -28.36 -16.75 1.58
N TRP A 27 -27.65 -16.19 2.56
CA TRP A 27 -27.61 -16.70 3.94
C TRP A 27 -28.87 -16.41 4.76
N ILE A 28 -29.72 -15.48 4.31
CA ILE A 28 -30.97 -15.18 4.99
C ILE A 28 -31.99 -16.29 4.70
N PRO A 29 -32.66 -16.82 5.74
CA PRO A 29 -33.73 -17.80 5.55
C PRO A 29 -34.80 -17.29 4.58
N GLU A 30 -35.27 -18.17 3.70
CA GLU A 30 -36.20 -17.84 2.61
C GLU A 30 -37.49 -17.18 3.11
N VAL A 31 -37.98 -17.57 4.30
CA VAL A 31 -39.17 -16.98 4.94
C VAL A 31 -39.07 -15.45 5.07
N TYR A 32 -37.88 -14.91 5.36
CA TYR A 32 -37.69 -13.46 5.49
C TYR A 32 -37.53 -12.78 4.13
N ARG A 33 -36.95 -13.46 3.14
CA ARG A 33 -36.81 -12.96 1.78
C ARG A 33 -38.16 -12.85 1.07
N ASP A 34 -39.01 -13.85 1.22
CA ASP A 34 -40.38 -13.85 0.68
C ASP A 34 -41.24 -12.75 1.33
N ARG A 35 -41.14 -12.57 2.66
CA ARG A 35 -41.85 -11.50 3.36
C ARG A 35 -41.42 -10.10 2.91
N ASP A 36 -40.13 -9.87 2.68
CA ASP A 36 -39.62 -8.58 2.20
C ASP A 36 -40.08 -8.26 0.77
N GLY A 37 -40.38 -9.28 -0.05
CA GLY A 37 -40.84 -9.11 -1.43
C GLY A 37 -42.36 -8.92 -1.59
N ARG A 38 -43.16 -9.16 -0.55
CA ARG A 38 -44.62 -9.08 -0.63
C ARG A 38 -45.10 -7.64 -0.45
N PRO A 39 -45.96 -7.11 -1.35
CA PRO A 39 -46.46 -5.73 -1.29
C PRO A 39 -47.39 -5.46 -0.09
N GLU A 40 -47.84 -6.52 0.59
CA GLU A 40 -48.75 -6.48 1.73
C GLU A 40 -48.05 -6.01 3.02
N PHE A 41 -46.72 -6.09 3.10
CA PHE A 41 -45.96 -5.67 4.29
C PHE A 41 -45.47 -4.22 4.14
N PRO A 42 -45.69 -3.37 5.16
CA PRO A 42 -45.10 -2.03 5.18
C PRO A 42 -43.58 -2.15 5.28
N GLY A 43 -42.85 -1.55 4.33
CA GLY A 43 -41.39 -1.61 4.27
C GLY A 43 -40.83 -2.74 3.40
N ASN A 44 -41.60 -3.24 2.43
CA ASN A 44 -41.08 -4.17 1.41
C ASN A 44 -39.79 -3.64 0.76
N GLY A 45 -38.78 -4.51 0.64
CA GLY A 45 -37.44 -4.17 0.14
C GLY A 45 -36.51 -3.49 1.16
N THR A 46 -36.97 -3.21 2.39
CA THR A 46 -36.14 -2.59 3.43
C THR A 46 -35.06 -3.55 3.91
N LEU A 47 -35.37 -4.85 4.02
CA LEU A 47 -34.35 -5.83 4.40
C LEU A 47 -33.29 -5.92 3.32
N ARG A 48 -33.68 -5.98 2.03
CA ARG A 48 -32.73 -5.97 0.92
C ARG A 48 -31.86 -4.70 0.94
N ALA A 49 -32.45 -3.53 1.12
CA ALA A 49 -31.72 -2.27 1.19
C ALA A 49 -30.73 -2.23 2.37
N LEU A 50 -31.12 -2.74 3.53
CA LEU A 50 -30.23 -2.85 4.69
C LEU A 50 -29.03 -3.77 4.39
N ILE A 51 -29.27 -4.91 3.73
CA ILE A 51 -28.22 -5.85 3.34
C ILE A 51 -27.26 -5.23 2.33
N GLU A 52 -27.75 -4.43 1.40
CA GLU A 52 -26.91 -3.70 0.43
C GLU A 52 -25.99 -2.69 1.14
N ILE A 53 -26.48 -1.98 2.16
CA ILE A 53 -25.66 -1.07 2.98
C ILE A 53 -24.57 -1.85 3.75
N VAL A 54 -24.93 -2.96 4.38
CA VAL A 54 -23.99 -3.81 5.12
C VAL A 54 -22.94 -4.41 4.17
N ALA A 55 -23.37 -4.87 2.99
CA ALA A 55 -22.47 -5.37 1.95
C ALA A 55 -21.48 -4.30 1.46
N GLY A 56 -21.91 -3.04 1.38
CA GLY A 56 -21.03 -1.90 1.11
C GLY A 56 -19.89 -1.80 2.13
N GLN A 57 -20.20 -1.91 3.43
CA GLN A 57 -19.18 -1.88 4.48
C GLN A 57 -18.27 -3.12 4.44
N ALA A 58 -18.82 -4.31 4.18
CA ALA A 58 -18.04 -5.53 4.02
C ALA A 58 -17.05 -5.42 2.85
N ALA A 59 -17.46 -4.80 1.74
CA ALA A 59 -16.59 -4.54 0.61
C ALA A 59 -15.44 -3.57 0.96
N THR A 60 -15.70 -2.52 1.73
CA THR A 60 -14.64 -1.62 2.24
C THR A 60 -13.64 -2.37 3.09
N ILE A 61 -14.10 -3.15 4.07
CA ILE A 61 -13.23 -3.96 4.93
C ILE A 61 -12.41 -4.94 4.09
N ARG A 62 -13.00 -5.55 3.06
CA ARG A 62 -12.28 -6.46 2.17
C ARG A 62 -11.12 -5.76 1.46
N ARG A 63 -11.34 -4.56 0.94
CA ARG A 63 -10.30 -3.76 0.28
C ARG A 63 -9.21 -3.36 1.26
N ASP A 64 -9.56 -2.99 2.49
CA ASP A 64 -8.59 -2.65 3.52
C ASP A 64 -7.72 -3.86 3.89
N ILE A 65 -8.30 -5.07 3.94
CA ILE A 65 -7.52 -6.31 4.14
C ILE A 65 -6.56 -6.54 2.98
N ASP A 66 -7.03 -6.41 1.74
CA ASP A 66 -6.17 -6.57 0.56
C ASP A 66 -5.02 -5.54 0.57
N ARG A 67 -5.31 -4.30 0.98
CA ARG A 67 -4.30 -3.23 1.15
C ARG A 67 -3.30 -3.51 2.26
N LEU A 68 -3.76 -4.10 3.37
CA LEU A 68 -2.88 -4.52 4.47
C LEU A 68 -1.88 -5.60 4.04
N TRP A 69 -2.27 -6.47 3.10
CA TRP A 69 -1.33 -7.44 2.50
C TRP A 69 -0.27 -6.76 1.62
N ASP A 70 -0.65 -5.71 0.89
CA ASP A 70 0.32 -4.90 0.15
C ASP A 70 1.26 -4.14 1.10
N ASP A 71 0.77 -3.76 2.28
CA ASP A 71 1.54 -3.04 3.30
C ASP A 71 2.74 -3.83 3.86
N GLU A 72 2.72 -5.16 3.75
CA GLU A 72 3.86 -6.01 4.13
C GLU A 72 5.06 -5.83 3.17
N GLN A 73 4.81 -5.37 1.93
CA GLN A 73 5.83 -5.23 0.90
C GLN A 73 6.27 -3.76 0.73
N ILE A 74 7.54 -3.46 1.02
CA ILE A 74 8.08 -2.08 0.94
C ILE A 74 7.86 -1.35 -0.40
N ALA A 75 7.73 -2.10 -1.49
CA ALA A 75 7.49 -1.54 -2.83
C ALA A 75 6.03 -1.14 -3.08
N LEU A 76 5.07 -1.81 -2.41
CA LEU A 76 3.63 -1.63 -2.63
C LEU A 76 2.94 -0.92 -1.46
N CYS A 77 3.56 -0.95 -0.28
CA CYS A 77 2.94 -0.44 0.94
C CYS A 77 2.60 1.05 0.89
N ASP A 78 1.58 1.45 1.63
CA ASP A 78 1.28 2.85 1.84
C ASP A 78 2.40 3.54 2.64
N ASP A 79 2.47 4.88 2.55
CA ASP A 79 3.56 5.68 3.13
C ASP A 79 3.68 5.50 4.66
N TRP A 80 2.59 5.18 5.35
CA TRP A 80 2.60 4.98 6.81
C TRP A 80 3.41 3.74 7.21
N ALA A 81 3.37 2.65 6.42
CA ALA A 81 4.01 1.38 6.72
C ALA A 81 5.54 1.45 6.59
N VAL A 82 6.06 2.37 5.76
CA VAL A 82 7.50 2.54 5.51
C VAL A 82 8.28 2.77 6.81
N ALA A 83 7.73 3.59 7.72
CA ALA A 83 8.38 3.88 9.00
C ALA A 83 8.49 2.62 9.88
N TYR A 84 7.41 1.83 9.96
CA TYR A 84 7.39 0.59 10.73
C TYR A 84 8.36 -0.46 10.18
N ILE A 85 8.43 -0.61 8.86
CA ILE A 85 9.41 -1.49 8.21
C ILE A 85 10.85 -0.97 8.48
N GLY A 86 11.03 0.35 8.46
CA GLY A 86 12.29 1.01 8.82
C GLY A 86 12.75 0.66 10.24
N ASP A 87 11.84 0.76 11.21
CA ASP A 87 12.12 0.43 12.62
C ASP A 87 12.47 -1.06 12.80
N LEU A 88 11.78 -1.96 12.11
CA LEU A 88 12.09 -3.39 12.11
C LEU A 88 13.52 -3.68 11.61
N LEU A 89 13.96 -2.94 10.59
CA LEU A 89 15.32 -3.06 10.05
C LEU A 89 16.34 -2.26 10.87
N GLY A 90 15.93 -1.39 11.79
CA GLY A 90 16.79 -0.45 12.49
C GLY A 90 17.36 0.62 11.56
N THR A 91 16.58 1.07 10.58
CA THR A 91 16.97 2.08 9.60
C THR A 91 16.41 3.42 10.02
N ARG A 92 17.31 4.40 10.19
CA ARG A 92 16.93 5.79 10.46
C ARG A 92 16.97 6.58 9.16
N PRO A 93 15.83 6.97 8.56
CA PRO A 93 15.82 7.80 7.37
C PRO A 93 16.45 9.17 7.67
N VAL A 94 17.18 9.71 6.69
CA VAL A 94 18.00 10.93 6.88
C VAL A 94 17.17 12.21 6.79
N SER A 95 16.06 12.20 6.03
CA SER A 95 15.22 13.38 5.82
C SER A 95 13.76 13.01 5.58
N GLU A 96 12.83 13.68 6.27
CA GLU A 96 11.37 13.56 6.10
C GLU A 96 10.86 14.22 4.81
N LEU A 97 11.64 15.12 4.22
CA LEU A 97 11.24 15.87 3.03
C LEU A 97 11.30 15.02 1.74
N ASN A 98 11.97 13.86 1.76
CA ASN A 98 12.12 12.98 0.60
C ASN A 98 11.52 11.59 0.85
N ARG A 99 10.18 11.47 0.82
CA ARG A 99 9.47 10.19 1.04
C ARG A 99 9.91 9.07 0.10
N ARG A 100 10.13 9.39 -1.19
CA ARG A 100 10.65 8.42 -2.18
C ARG A 100 12.02 7.89 -1.75
N GLY A 101 12.94 8.80 -1.39
CA GLY A 101 14.26 8.46 -0.88
C GLY A 101 14.21 7.64 0.41
N GLN A 102 13.27 7.93 1.33
CA GLN A 102 13.07 7.13 2.54
C GLN A 102 12.68 5.68 2.21
N ARG A 103 11.67 5.51 1.34
CA ARG A 103 11.21 4.18 0.93
C ARG A 103 12.34 3.37 0.29
N VAL A 104 13.11 3.99 -0.60
CA VAL A 104 14.27 3.35 -1.23
C VAL A 104 15.35 3.01 -0.19
N ALA A 105 15.63 3.91 0.75
CA ALA A 105 16.62 3.68 1.80
C ALA A 105 16.23 2.51 2.70
N VAL A 106 14.96 2.42 3.11
CA VAL A 106 14.42 1.28 3.87
C VAL A 106 14.50 0.00 3.03
N ALA A 107 14.01 0.02 1.79
CA ALA A 107 14.02 -1.14 0.90
C ALA A 107 15.43 -1.70 0.66
N ARG A 108 16.44 -0.83 0.54
CA ARG A 108 17.83 -1.22 0.23
C ARG A 108 18.72 -1.32 1.46
N THR A 109 18.16 -1.25 2.66
CA THR A 109 18.94 -1.29 3.92
C THR A 109 19.86 -2.51 3.99
N LEU A 110 19.33 -3.71 3.71
CA LEU A 110 20.13 -4.94 3.77
C LEU A 110 21.25 -4.94 2.71
N PHE A 111 20.97 -4.41 1.52
CA PHE A 111 21.96 -4.24 0.47
C PHE A 111 23.10 -3.33 0.94
N TYR A 112 22.78 -2.17 1.53
CA TYR A 112 23.78 -1.25 2.05
C TYR A 112 24.60 -1.87 3.18
N ARG A 113 23.95 -2.62 4.09
CA ARG A 113 24.64 -3.26 5.22
C ARG A 113 25.60 -4.36 4.80
N ARG A 114 25.23 -5.18 3.81
CA ARG A 114 26.09 -6.25 3.30
C ARG A 114 27.29 -5.76 2.49
N ARG A 115 27.23 -4.54 1.94
CA ARG A 115 28.24 -3.98 1.02
C ARG A 115 28.95 -2.73 1.57
N LYS A 116 28.89 -2.51 2.89
CA LYS A 116 29.60 -1.40 3.53
C LYS A 116 31.08 -1.43 3.16
N GLY A 117 31.65 -0.27 2.85
CA GLY A 117 33.06 -0.15 2.48
C GLY A 117 33.39 -0.53 1.03
N THR A 118 32.39 -0.84 0.19
CA THR A 118 32.61 -1.06 -1.25
C THR A 118 32.26 0.20 -2.06
N PRO A 119 32.95 0.49 -3.18
CA PRO A 119 32.59 1.61 -4.07
C PRO A 119 31.13 1.51 -4.56
N VAL A 120 30.66 0.30 -4.83
CA VAL A 120 29.30 -0.01 -5.31
C VAL A 120 28.21 0.55 -4.38
N VAL A 121 28.43 0.54 -3.07
CA VAL A 121 27.42 1.06 -2.14
C VAL A 121 27.27 2.58 -2.25
N ILE A 122 28.35 3.29 -2.55
CA ILE A 122 28.36 4.75 -2.71
C ILE A 122 27.69 5.11 -4.04
N GLU A 123 28.00 4.42 -5.13
CA GLU A 123 27.31 4.60 -6.42
C GLU A 123 25.81 4.35 -6.31
N ALA A 124 25.42 3.30 -5.60
CA ALA A 124 24.02 3.02 -5.30
C ALA A 124 23.36 4.18 -4.53
N LEU A 125 23.99 4.69 -3.48
CA LEU A 125 23.45 5.81 -2.70
C LEU A 125 23.29 7.10 -3.54
N ILE A 126 24.24 7.39 -4.44
CA ILE A 126 24.15 8.55 -5.35
C ILE A 126 22.89 8.45 -6.23
N ARG A 127 22.63 7.25 -6.79
CA ARG A 127 21.43 7.00 -7.59
C ARG A 127 20.15 7.02 -6.75
N ASP A 128 20.16 6.32 -5.62
CA ASP A 128 18.97 6.07 -4.82
C ASP A 128 18.45 7.33 -4.11
N ILE A 129 19.35 8.19 -3.61
CA ILE A 129 19.01 9.40 -2.84
C ILE A 129 19.10 10.65 -3.71
N GLY A 130 20.10 10.73 -4.57
CA GLY A 130 20.38 11.89 -5.40
C GLY A 130 19.66 11.88 -6.76
N ASP A 131 19.14 10.73 -7.20
CA ASP A 131 18.60 10.54 -8.57
C ASP A 131 19.63 10.90 -9.66
N LEU A 132 20.93 10.74 -9.34
CA LEU A 132 22.06 11.02 -10.23
C LEU A 132 22.81 9.72 -10.54
N ASP A 133 23.41 9.65 -11.73
CA ASP A 133 24.41 8.61 -12.01
C ASP A 133 25.80 9.09 -11.61
N GLY A 134 26.49 8.30 -10.79
CA GLY A 134 27.85 8.58 -10.32
C GLY A 134 28.71 7.32 -10.31
N ALA A 135 30.00 7.49 -10.57
CA ALA A 135 31.00 6.43 -10.51
C ALA A 135 32.02 6.75 -9.43
N VAL A 136 32.33 5.76 -8.59
CA VAL A 136 33.22 5.92 -7.43
C VAL A 136 34.54 5.27 -7.74
N VAL A 137 35.61 6.04 -7.60
CA VAL A 137 36.96 5.59 -7.94
C VAL A 137 37.88 5.62 -6.74
N GLU A 138 38.68 4.57 -6.59
CA GLU A 138 39.68 4.44 -5.54
C GLU A 138 40.88 5.36 -5.81
N GLY A 139 40.92 6.51 -5.14
CA GLY A 139 41.98 7.52 -5.31
C GLY A 139 43.39 7.00 -5.05
N PHE A 140 43.57 6.06 -4.11
CA PHE A 140 44.88 5.45 -3.82
C PHE A 140 45.47 4.67 -5.00
N ARG A 141 44.64 4.16 -5.93
CA ARG A 141 45.12 3.53 -7.17
C ARG A 141 45.57 4.54 -8.22
N ARG A 142 45.16 5.80 -8.07
CA ARG A 142 45.44 6.90 -9.01
C ARG A 142 46.47 7.90 -8.50
N LEU A 143 46.76 7.90 -7.21
CA LEU A 143 47.87 8.68 -6.65
C LEU A 143 49.20 7.97 -6.94
N GLY A 144 50.02 8.59 -7.80
CA GLY A 144 51.42 8.18 -7.97
C GLY A 144 52.18 8.39 -6.65
N ARG A 145 52.87 7.36 -6.17
CA ARG A 145 53.88 7.53 -5.13
C ARG A 145 55.14 8.07 -5.79
N THR A 146 55.51 9.30 -5.48
CA THR A 146 56.85 9.87 -5.72
C THR A 146 57.74 9.62 -4.52
#